data_AF-A0A4W6BRN9-F1
#
_entry.id   AF-A0A4W6BRN9-F1
#
_cell.length_a   1.000
_cell.length_b   1.000
_cell.length_c   1.000
_cell.angle_alpha   90.00
_cell.angle_beta   90.00
_cell.angle_gamma   90.00
#
_symmetry.space_group_name_H-M   'P 1'
#
loop_
_entity.id
_entity.type
_entity.pdbx_description
1 polymer ?
#
loop_
_entity_poly.entity_id
_entity_poly.type
_entity_poly.pdbx_seq_one_letter_code
_entity_poly.pdbx_strand_id
1 'polypeptide(L)'
;MKAETPTSLKCLLKIHTQTSSSVSPKKMSLRKHFVDEHQCDLIDRVSNIGPILDNLLKDGVIQQEDYDQIRAIPTTQEKMRKLYGGPLKAGGHESKDIFYRTLEEKEPCLISDLNRNES
;
A
#
# COMPACT_ATOMS: atom_id res chain seq x y z
N MET A 1 53.24 39.33 22.53
CA MET A 1 53.55 38.88 21.15
C MET A 1 53.41 37.37 21.09
N LYS A 2 52.29 36.88 20.55
CA LYS A 2 52.23 35.63 19.78
C LYS A 2 51.14 35.81 18.73
N ALA A 3 51.54 35.65 17.48
CA ALA A 3 50.67 35.40 16.33
C ALA A 3 49.81 34.13 16.64
N GLU A 4 48.69 33.86 15.99
CA GLU A 4 48.60 33.47 14.59
C GLU A 4 47.13 33.52 14.14
N THR A 5 46.90 33.94 12.90
CA THR A 5 45.65 33.78 12.15
C THR A 5 45.81 32.59 11.16
N PRO A 6 44.88 32.35 10.23
CA PRO A 6 43.95 31.22 10.21
C PRO A 6 44.35 30.13 9.19
N THR A 7 43.85 28.91 9.35
CA THR A 7 43.90 27.88 8.30
C THR A 7 42.53 27.21 8.26
N SER A 8 41.64 27.68 7.39
CA SER A 8 41.46 27.20 6.02
C SER A 8 41.23 25.68 5.95
N LEU A 9 39.93 25.35 5.87
CA LEU A 9 39.31 24.37 4.97
C LEU A 9 40.20 23.19 4.58
N LYS A 10 39.81 21.92 4.88
CA LYS A 10 39.56 20.78 3.95
C LYS A 10 38.83 19.63 4.68
N CYS A 11 38.05 18.85 3.90
CA CYS A 11 37.43 17.55 4.20
C CYS A 11 35.96 17.61 4.70
N LEU A 12 34.96 17.81 3.83
CA LEU A 12 34.36 16.90 2.82
C LEU A 12 33.14 16.12 3.36
N LEU A 13 31.95 16.63 2.99
CA LEU A 13 30.69 15.95 2.65
C LEU A 13 30.53 14.46 3.02
N LYS A 14 29.54 14.17 3.87
CA LYS A 14 28.60 13.00 3.93
C LYS A 14 28.06 12.96 5.39
N ILE A 15 26.79 13.00 5.75
CA ILE A 15 25.59 12.34 5.23
C ILE A 15 24.36 13.08 5.76
N HIS A 16 23.33 13.07 4.92
CA HIS A 16 21.96 13.49 5.09
C HIS A 16 21.28 13.14 6.43
N THR A 17 20.40 14.07 6.83
CA THR A 17 19.07 13.85 7.42
C THR A 17 18.98 12.92 8.63
N GLN A 18 19.13 13.48 9.81
CA GLN A 18 18.37 13.03 10.98
C GLN A 18 17.00 13.69 10.95
N THR A 19 16.08 13.13 10.15
CA THR A 19 14.65 13.33 10.41
C THR A 19 14.27 12.33 11.48
N SER A 20 14.17 12.83 12.70
CA SER A 20 13.40 12.21 13.78
C SER A 20 11.98 11.96 13.27
N SER A 21 11.72 10.74 12.81
CA SER A 21 10.36 10.24 12.64
C SER A 21 10.04 9.40 13.85
N SER A 22 9.47 10.06 14.84
CA SER A 22 8.73 9.45 15.95
C SER A 22 7.77 8.39 15.41
N VAL A 23 8.12 7.11 15.57
CA VAL A 23 7.15 6.02 15.37
C VAL A 23 6.22 6.05 16.58
N SER A 24 5.21 6.91 16.50
CA SER A 24 4.07 6.88 17.42
C SER A 24 3.35 5.54 17.24
N PRO A 25 3.03 4.80 18.32
CA PRO A 25 2.18 3.63 18.20
C PRO A 25 0.80 4.09 17.72
N LYS A 26 0.51 3.87 16.43
CA LYS A 26 -0.82 4.12 15.86
C LYS A 26 -1.82 3.27 16.66
N LYS A 27 -2.62 3.98 17.45
CA LYS A 27 -3.81 3.55 18.17
C LYS A 27 -4.52 2.43 17.39
N MET A 28 -4.53 1.23 17.95
CA MET A 28 -5.18 0.07 17.35
C MET A 28 -6.67 0.36 17.18
N SER A 29 -7.08 0.65 15.95
CA SER A 29 -8.46 0.49 15.54
C SER A 29 -8.73 -1.02 15.53
N LEU A 30 -9.46 -1.51 16.54
CA LEU A 30 -9.91 -2.89 16.66
C LEU A 30 -11.02 -3.26 15.65
N ARG A 31 -11.34 -2.37 14.71
CA ARG A 31 -12.29 -2.63 13.62
C ARG A 31 -11.50 -3.27 12.48
N LYS A 32 -11.81 -4.53 12.16
CA LYS A 32 -11.38 -5.13 10.89
C LYS A 32 -11.95 -4.29 9.75
N HIS A 33 -11.14 -4.09 8.72
CA HIS A 33 -11.59 -3.41 7.52
C HIS A 33 -12.43 -4.37 6.69
N PHE A 34 -13.46 -3.88 5.99
CA PHE A 34 -14.32 -4.70 5.10
C PHE A 34 -13.51 -5.61 4.17
N VAL A 35 -12.48 -5.04 3.55
CA VAL A 35 -11.51 -5.73 2.68
C VAL A 35 -10.77 -6.89 3.36
N ASP A 36 -10.48 -6.80 4.66
CA ASP A 36 -9.86 -7.92 5.42
C ASP A 36 -10.90 -8.98 5.80
N GLU A 37 -12.12 -8.55 6.09
CA GLU A 37 -13.24 -9.41 6.48
C GLU A 37 -13.68 -10.30 5.32
N HIS A 38 -13.81 -9.71 4.13
CA HIS A 38 -14.19 -10.40 2.90
C HIS A 38 -13.01 -10.83 2.04
N GLN A 39 -11.81 -10.93 2.62
CA GLN A 39 -10.60 -11.25 1.85
C GLN A 39 -10.76 -12.54 1.02
N CYS A 40 -11.35 -13.58 1.60
CA CYS A 40 -11.57 -14.87 0.93
C CYS A 40 -12.53 -14.74 -0.26
N ASP A 41 -13.69 -14.10 -0.06
CA ASP A 41 -14.64 -13.88 -1.15
C ASP A 41 -14.07 -12.98 -2.25
N LEU A 42 -13.33 -11.94 -1.88
CA LEU A 42 -12.68 -11.05 -2.84
C LEU A 42 -11.61 -11.81 -3.64
N ILE A 43 -10.83 -12.70 -3.03
CA ILE A 43 -9.85 -13.51 -3.76
C ILE A 43 -10.52 -14.46 -4.75
N ASP A 44 -11.67 -15.03 -4.39
CA ASP A 44 -12.33 -16.07 -5.18
C ASP A 44 -13.23 -15.51 -6.29
N ARG A 45 -13.93 -14.40 -5.99
CA ARG A 45 -14.94 -13.83 -6.89
C ARG A 45 -14.41 -12.72 -7.78
N VAL A 46 -13.33 -12.01 -7.39
CA VAL A 46 -12.72 -10.98 -8.26
C VAL A 46 -12.12 -11.68 -9.47
N SER A 47 -12.73 -11.44 -10.62
CA SER A 47 -12.30 -12.03 -11.89
C SER A 47 -11.32 -11.11 -12.63
N ASN A 48 -11.48 -9.79 -12.48
CA ASN A 48 -10.76 -8.80 -13.26
C ASN A 48 -9.89 -7.88 -12.40
N ILE A 49 -8.72 -8.39 -11.97
CA ILE A 49 -7.78 -7.62 -11.14
C ILE A 49 -6.97 -6.57 -11.92
N GLY A 50 -6.90 -6.65 -13.25
CA GLY A 50 -6.09 -5.73 -14.07
C GLY A 50 -6.45 -4.25 -13.84
N PRO A 51 -7.72 -3.86 -14.08
CA PRO A 51 -8.17 -2.49 -13.83
C PRO A 51 -8.06 -2.05 -12.38
N ILE A 52 -8.11 -2.99 -11.44
CA ILE A 52 -7.97 -2.71 -10.01
C ILE A 52 -6.52 -2.32 -9.71
N LEU A 53 -5.55 -3.08 -10.24
CA LEU A 53 -4.13 -2.76 -10.11
C LEU A 53 -3.77 -1.44 -10.81
N ASP A 54 -4.35 -1.17 -11.98
CA ASP A 54 -4.10 0.08 -12.71
C ASP A 54 -4.56 1.30 -11.89
N ASN A 55 -5.74 1.24 -11.26
CA ASN A 55 -6.23 2.30 -10.38
C ASN A 55 -5.33 2.44 -9.14
N LEU A 56 -4.95 1.33 -8.50
CA LEU A 56 -4.07 1.36 -7.34
C LEU A 56 -2.69 1.97 -7.65
N LEU A 57 -2.13 1.69 -8.83
CA LEU A 57 -0.89 2.29 -9.29
C LEU A 57 -1.06 3.80 -9.55
N LYS A 58 -2.17 4.18 -10.18
CA LYS A 58 -2.50 5.58 -10.46
C LYS A 58 -2.69 6.40 -9.19
N ASP A 59 -3.32 5.83 -8.17
CA ASP A 59 -3.52 6.46 -6.86
C ASP A 59 -2.28 6.38 -5.95
N GLY A 60 -1.19 5.77 -6.42
CA GLY A 60 0.08 5.68 -5.69
C GLY A 60 0.03 4.73 -4.50
N VAL A 61 -0.94 3.80 -4.46
CA VAL A 61 -1.07 2.79 -3.40
C VAL A 61 -0.02 1.70 -3.55
N ILE A 62 0.30 1.35 -4.80
CA ILE A 62 1.31 0.35 -5.14
C ILE A 62 2.41 1.01 -5.97
N GLN A 63 3.64 0.52 -5.83
CA GLN A 63 4.75 0.97 -6.66
C GLN A 63 4.76 0.22 -8.00
N GLN A 64 5.45 0.78 -8.98
CA GLN A 64 5.62 0.16 -10.29
C GLN A 64 6.23 -1.25 -10.17
N GLU A 65 7.19 -1.44 -9.26
CA GLU A 65 7.81 -2.74 -9.01
C GLU A 65 6.80 -3.79 -8.51
N ASP A 66 5.98 -3.43 -7.52
CA ASP A 66 4.91 -4.31 -7.02
C ASP A 66 3.86 -4.60 -8.12
N TYR A 67 3.52 -3.58 -8.91
CA TYR A 67 2.59 -3.72 -10.03
C TYR A 67 3.11 -4.76 -11.04
N ASP A 68 4.36 -4.64 -11.48
CA ASP A 68 4.94 -5.56 -12.46
C ASP A 68 5.06 -6.98 -11.91
N GLN A 69 5.45 -7.13 -10.64
CA GLN A 69 5.50 -8.42 -9.96
C GLN A 69 4.12 -9.09 -9.87
N ILE A 70 3.09 -8.34 -9.47
CA ILE A 70 1.73 -8.88 -9.37
C ILE A 70 1.18 -9.16 -10.77
N ARG A 71 1.39 -8.27 -11.73
CA ARG A 71 0.91 -8.43 -13.11
C ARG A 71 1.49 -9.68 -13.79
N ALA A 72 2.74 -10.03 -13.50
CA ALA A 72 3.43 -11.20 -14.03
C ALA A 72 2.86 -12.55 -13.55
N ILE A 73 2.07 -12.57 -12.47
CA ILE A 73 1.46 -13.79 -11.95
C ILE A 73 0.44 -14.35 -12.98
N PRO A 74 0.32 -15.68 -13.16
CA PRO A 74 -0.60 -16.24 -14.14
C PRO A 74 -2.06 -16.20 -13.69
N THR A 75 -2.35 -16.45 -12.40
CA THR A 75 -3.73 -16.59 -11.90
C THR A 75 -4.21 -15.36 -11.14
N THR A 76 -5.47 -14.97 -11.32
CA THR A 76 -6.06 -13.81 -10.63
C THR A 76 -6.07 -14.01 -9.11
N GLN A 77 -6.31 -15.23 -8.65
CA GLN A 77 -6.37 -15.56 -7.22
C GLN A 77 -5.01 -15.37 -6.55
N GLU A 78 -3.92 -15.81 -7.18
CA GLU A 78 -2.57 -15.57 -6.64
C GLU A 78 -2.20 -14.08 -6.68
N LYS A 79 -2.64 -13.35 -7.71
CA LYS A 79 -2.47 -11.89 -7.77
C LYS A 79 -3.10 -11.21 -6.58
N MET A 80 -4.35 -11.56 -6.28
CA MET A 80 -5.06 -11.03 -5.12
C MET A 80 -4.30 -11.36 -3.83
N ARG A 81 -3.88 -12.63 -3.62
CA ARG A 81 -3.11 -13.00 -2.42
C ARG A 81 -1.82 -12.19 -2.26
N LYS A 82 -1.09 -11.95 -3.36
CA LYS A 82 0.14 -11.13 -3.34
C LYS A 82 -0.15 -9.66 -3.06
N LEU A 83 -1.20 -9.11 -3.66
CA LEU A 83 -1.65 -7.74 -3.41
C LEU A 83 -2.02 -7.52 -1.94
N TYR A 84 -2.75 -8.46 -1.33
CA TYR A 84 -3.06 -8.45 0.10
C TYR A 84 -1.81 -8.58 0.97
N GLY A 85 -0.90 -9.49 0.60
CA GLY A 85 0.29 -9.80 1.40
C GLY A 85 1.40 -8.75 1.35
N GLY A 86 1.44 -7.94 0.30
CA GLY A 86 2.46 -6.91 0.10
C GLY A 86 1.87 -5.49 0.23
N PRO A 87 1.45 -4.85 -0.87
CA PRO A 87 1.14 -3.42 -0.87
C PRO A 87 0.00 -3.03 0.06
N LEU A 88 -1.11 -3.80 0.09
CA LEU A 88 -2.26 -3.47 0.95
C LEU A 88 -1.94 -3.64 2.44
N LYS A 89 -1.06 -4.59 2.78
CA LYS A 89 -0.59 -4.78 4.15
C LYS A 89 0.40 -3.67 4.55
N ALA A 90 1.27 -3.26 3.64
CA ALA A 90 2.26 -2.22 3.87
C ALA A 90 1.64 -0.83 4.05
N GLY A 91 0.68 -0.46 3.20
CA GLY A 91 0.02 0.85 3.29
C GLY A 91 -1.17 0.91 4.25
N GLY A 92 -1.59 -0.24 4.82
CA GLY A 92 -2.52 -0.27 5.95
C GLY A 92 -3.95 0.14 5.58
N HIS A 93 -4.58 0.98 6.40
CA HIS A 93 -6.00 1.33 6.24
C HIS A 93 -6.26 2.17 4.98
N GLU A 94 -5.39 3.15 4.68
CA GLU A 94 -5.58 4.04 3.51
C GLU A 94 -5.54 3.26 2.19
N SER A 95 -4.62 2.31 2.06
CA SER A 95 -4.56 1.43 0.88
C SER A 95 -5.81 0.57 0.73
N LYS A 96 -6.37 0.10 1.85
CA LYS A 96 -7.60 -0.70 1.86
C LYS A 96 -8.83 0.14 1.53
N ASP A 97 -8.88 1.39 1.96
CA ASP A 97 -9.95 2.33 1.60
C ASP A 97 -9.95 2.60 0.09
N ILE A 98 -8.79 2.86 -0.50
CA ILE A 98 -8.67 3.11 -1.95
C ILE A 98 -8.99 1.84 -2.75
N PHE A 99 -8.52 0.69 -2.28
CA PHE A 99 -8.86 -0.60 -2.87
C PHE A 99 -10.37 -0.87 -2.83
N TYR A 100 -11.02 -0.62 -1.71
CA TYR A 100 -12.47 -0.77 -1.56
C TYR A 100 -13.23 0.14 -2.53
N ARG A 101 -12.86 1.42 -2.63
CA ARG A 101 -13.45 2.34 -3.62
C ARG A 101 -13.27 1.85 -5.05
N THR A 102 -12.09 1.32 -5.36
CA THR A 102 -11.82 0.74 -6.69
C THR A 102 -12.72 -0.46 -6.96
N LEU A 103 -12.97 -1.30 -5.96
CA LEU A 103 -13.92 -2.42 -6.09
C LEU A 103 -15.36 -1.92 -6.27
N GLU A 104 -15.77 -0.86 -5.56
CA GLU A 104 -17.09 -0.25 -5.76
C GLU A 104 -17.27 0.29 -7.19
N GLU A 105 -16.22 0.85 -7.79
CA GLU A 105 -16.27 1.35 -9.17
C GLU A 105 -16.24 0.25 -10.22
N LYS A 106 -15.41 -0.78 -10.02
CA LYS A 106 -15.16 -1.84 -11.03
C LYS A 106 -16.12 -3.01 -10.92
N GLU A 107 -16.46 -3.40 -9.69
CA GLU A 107 -17.31 -4.55 -9.39
C GLU A 107 -18.38 -4.19 -8.33
N PRO A 108 -19.26 -3.20 -8.59
CA PRO A 108 -20.28 -2.77 -7.63
C PRO A 108 -21.24 -3.90 -7.23
N CYS A 109 -21.52 -4.83 -8.16
CA CYS A 109 -22.34 -6.01 -7.89
C CYS A 109 -21.70 -6.91 -6.83
N LEU A 110 -20.37 -7.12 -6.91
CA LEU A 110 -19.64 -7.93 -5.94
C LEU A 110 -19.71 -7.30 -4.56
N ILE A 111 -19.44 -6.00 -4.45
CA ILE A 111 -19.54 -5.28 -3.18
C ILE A 111 -20.96 -5.35 -2.61
N SER A 112 -21.97 -5.15 -3.46
CA SER A 112 -23.38 -5.23 -3.04
C SER A 112 -23.75 -6.61 -2.50
N ASP A 113 -23.30 -7.69 -3.15
CA ASP A 113 -23.52 -9.07 -2.68
C ASP A 113 -22.80 -9.35 -1.36
N LEU A 114 -21.55 -8.91 -1.23
CA LEU A 114 -20.77 -9.09 0.00
C LEU A 114 -21.41 -8.33 1.17
N ASN A 115 -21.86 -7.10 0.94
CA ASN A 115 -22.54 -6.29 1.95
C ASN A 115 -23.91 -6.86 2.36
N ARG A 116 -24.58 -7.62 1.48
CA ARG A 116 -25.87 -8.28 1.78
C ARG A 116 -25.71 -9.57 2.60
N ASN A 117 -24.57 -10.25 2.48
CA ASN A 117 -24.26 -11.45 3.27
C ASN A 117 -23.84 -11.15 4.72
N GLU A 118 -23.69 -9.87 5.08
CA GLU A 118 -23.39 -9.36 6.43
C GLU A 118 -24.66 -9.08 7.28
N SER A 119 -25.78 -9.76 7.00
CA SER A 119 -27.07 -9.60 7.72
C SER A 119 -27.44 -10.78 8.61
#